data_AF-A0A3C0XKI9-F1
#
_entry.id   AF-A0A3C0XKI9-F1
#
_cell.length_a   1.000
_cell.length_b   1.000
_cell.length_c   1.000
_cell.angle_alpha   90.00
_cell.angle_beta   90.00
_cell.angle_gamma   90.00
#
_symmetry.space_group_name_H-M   'P 1'
#
loop_
_entity.id
_entity.type
_entity.pdbx_description
1 polymer ?
#
loop_
_entity_poly.entity_id
_entity_poly.type
_entity_poly.pdbx_seq_one_letter_code
_entity_poly.pdbx_strand_id
1 'polypeptide(L)'
;MWVAYLFAGIALISLSAALGSGDVIVIVAWIAQTFLQLVLLPIIIVGQNVIQAANDARAEADHETLTAVHRLTVEVHAINEAQTAILGELQRARAQ
;
A
#
# COMPACT_ATOMS: atom_id res chain seq x y z
N MET A 1 2.34 -15.43 7.73
CA MET A 1 2.01 -15.64 9.16
C MET A 1 2.62 -16.92 9.72
N TRP A 2 2.56 -18.06 9.00
CA TRP A 2 3.17 -19.34 9.43
C TRP A 2 4.64 -19.27 9.87
N VAL A 3 5.47 -18.51 9.14
CA VAL A 3 6.89 -18.35 9.46
C VAL A 3 7.10 -17.66 10.83
N ALA A 4 6.27 -16.68 11.19
CA ALA A 4 6.37 -16.03 12.50
C ALA A 4 6.04 -17.01 13.64
N TYR A 5 5.05 -17.88 13.46
CA TYR A 5 4.72 -18.93 14.42
C TYR A 5 5.85 -19.97 14.55
N LEU A 6 6.50 -20.32 13.44
CA LEU A 6 7.66 -21.22 13.44
C LEU A 6 8.82 -20.61 14.25
N PHE A 7 9.17 -19.35 13.99
CA PHE A 7 10.23 -18.67 14.74
C PHE A 7 9.89 -18.46 16.22
N ALA A 8 8.63 -18.17 16.55
CA ALA A 8 8.17 -18.11 17.93
C ALA A 8 8.36 -19.47 18.64
N GLY A 9 8.05 -20.57 17.95
CA GLY A 9 8.29 -21.93 18.46
C GLY A 9 9.78 -22.23 18.67
N ILE A 10 10.64 -21.83 17.73
CA ILE A 10 12.10 -21.99 17.87
C ILE A 10 12.65 -21.16 19.02
N ALA A 11 12.15 -19.93 19.22
CA ALA A 11 12.56 -19.08 20.32
C ALA A 11 12.29 -19.75 21.68
N LEU A 12 11.14 -20.44 21.85
CA LEU A 12 10.81 -21.16 23.10
C LEU A 12 11.84 -22.22 23.50
N ILE A 13 12.60 -22.79 22.56
CA ILE A 13 13.70 -23.72 22.89
C ILE A 13 14.78 -22.99 23.71
N SER A 14 15.13 -21.76 23.32
CA SER A 14 16.12 -20.93 24.01
C SER A 14 15.61 -20.31 25.33
N LEU A 15 14.29 -20.31 25.58
CA LEU A 15 13.70 -19.85 26.84
C LEU A 15 14.17 -20.70 28.03
N SER A 16 14.33 -22.02 27.83
CA SER A 16 14.82 -22.93 28.86
C SER A 16 16.20 -22.51 29.42
N ALA A 17 17.08 -22.03 28.54
CA ALA A 17 18.40 -21.52 28.92
C ALA A 17 18.32 -20.19 29.67
N ALA A 18 17.41 -19.30 29.27
CA ALA A 18 17.22 -18.00 29.94
C ALA A 18 16.65 -18.17 31.36
N LEU A 19 15.65 -19.04 31.53
CA LEU A 19 15.05 -19.36 32.83
C LEU A 19 16.04 -20.09 33.75
N GLY A 20 16.90 -20.96 33.19
CA GLY A 20 17.94 -21.65 33.94
C GLY A 20 19.00 -20.71 34.55
N SER A 21 19.11 -19.47 34.08
CA SER A 21 20.05 -18.49 34.64
C SER A 21 19.62 -17.95 36.02
N GLY A 22 18.32 -17.99 36.34
CA GLY A 22 17.76 -17.45 37.59
C GLY A 22 17.80 -15.92 37.72
N ASP A 23 18.33 -15.20 36.73
CA ASP A 23 18.44 -13.74 36.73
C ASP A 23 17.32 -13.10 35.91
N VAL A 24 16.56 -12.21 36.56
CA VAL A 24 15.46 -11.46 35.94
C VAL A 24 15.95 -10.59 34.78
N ILE A 25 17.17 -10.04 34.87
CA ILE A 25 17.74 -9.19 33.81
C ILE A 25 17.96 -10.01 32.54
N VAL A 26 18.46 -11.24 32.67
CA VAL A 26 18.70 -12.14 31.54
C VAL A 26 17.39 -12.54 30.86
N ILE A 27 16.34 -12.80 31.64
CA ILE A 27 15.01 -13.14 31.09
C ILE A 27 14.43 -11.97 30.30
N VAL A 28 14.47 -10.75 30.88
CA VAL A 28 13.97 -9.55 30.20
C VAL A 28 14.79 -9.26 28.93
N ALA A 29 16.11 -9.37 29.01
CA ALA A 29 17.00 -9.20 27.86
C ALA A 29 16.69 -10.22 26.75
N TRP A 30 16.44 -11.48 27.10
CA TRP A 30 16.08 -12.53 26.14
C TRP A 30 14.74 -12.23 25.44
N ILE A 31 13.73 -11.73 26.17
CA ILE A 31 12.44 -11.32 25.58
C ILE A 31 12.65 -10.14 24.62
N ALA A 32 13.32 -9.08 25.08
CA ALA A 32 13.52 -7.82 24.34
C ALA A 32 14.38 -7.99 23.09
N GLN A 33 15.39 -8.88 23.16
CA GLN A 33 16.34 -9.10 22.10
C GLN A 33 15.99 -10.34 21.29
N THR A 34 16.23 -11.54 21.83
CA THR A 34 16.15 -12.78 21.07
C THR A 34 14.73 -13.10 20.58
N PHE A 35 13.73 -13.02 21.46
CA PHE A 35 12.35 -13.35 21.08
C PHE A 35 11.76 -12.30 20.14
N LEU A 36 11.76 -11.03 20.57
CA LEU A 36 11.20 -9.94 19.79
C LEU A 36 11.89 -9.82 18.43
N GLN A 37 13.23 -9.83 18.34
CA GLN A 37 13.91 -9.68 17.04
C GLN A 37 13.59 -10.82 16.07
N LEU A 38 13.62 -12.07 16.54
CA LEU A 38 13.40 -13.25 15.69
C LEU A 38 11.98 -13.30 15.12
N VAL A 39 10.99 -12.89 15.91
CA VAL A 39 9.57 -12.92 15.53
C VAL A 39 9.16 -11.67 14.72
N LEU A 40 9.79 -10.53 14.98
CA LEU A 40 9.40 -9.24 14.43
C LEU A 40 9.76 -9.10 12.94
N LEU A 41 10.90 -9.64 12.48
CA LEU A 41 11.27 -9.63 11.06
C LEU A 41 10.20 -10.30 10.14
N PRO A 42 9.80 -11.57 10.36
CA PRO A 42 8.75 -12.21 9.58
C PRO A 42 7.40 -11.48 9.61
N ILE A 43 7.04 -10.89 10.75
CA ILE A 43 5.78 -10.15 10.88
C ILE A 43 5.82 -8.88 10.04
N ILE A 44 6.92 -8.12 10.09
CA ILE A 44 7.12 -6.93 9.26
C ILE A 44 7.02 -7.28 7.78
N ILE A 45 7.70 -8.34 7.34
CA ILE A 45 7.70 -8.75 5.92
C ILE A 45 6.28 -9.05 5.44
N VAL A 46 5.50 -9.79 6.24
CA VAL A 46 4.10 -10.09 5.86
C VAL A 46 3.24 -8.83 5.87
N GLY A 47 3.42 -7.93 6.85
CA GLY A 47 2.71 -6.66 6.90
C GLY A 47 3.00 -5.79 5.67
N GLN A 48 4.27 -5.71 5.27
CA GLN A 48 4.70 -5.01 4.06
C GLN A 48 4.08 -5.64 2.80
N ASN A 49 4.07 -6.98 2.68
CA ASN A 49 3.47 -7.65 1.52
C ASN A 49 1.97 -7.37 1.38
N VAL A 50 1.22 -7.34 2.49
CA VAL A 50 -0.22 -7.02 2.46
C VAL A 50 -0.45 -5.57 2.02
N ILE A 51 0.36 -4.65 2.52
CA ILE A 51 0.29 -3.23 2.13
C ILE A 51 0.65 -3.06 0.65
N GLN A 52 1.68 -3.76 0.16
CA GLN A 52 2.07 -3.73 -1.25
C GLN A 52 0.95 -4.24 -2.15
N ALA A 53 0.36 -5.41 -1.86
CA ALA A 53 -0.75 -5.92 -2.66
C ALA A 53 -1.96 -4.97 -2.68
N ALA A 54 -2.27 -4.31 -1.56
CA ALA A 54 -3.33 -3.31 -1.50
C ALA A 54 -2.98 -2.03 -2.29
N ASN A 55 -1.72 -1.60 -2.28
CA ASN A 55 -1.25 -0.45 -3.05
C ASN A 55 -1.24 -0.76 -4.54
N ASP A 56 -0.81 -1.95 -4.95
CA ASP A 56 -0.81 -2.37 -6.35
C ASP A 56 -2.24 -2.42 -6.90
N ALA A 57 -3.20 -2.95 -6.13
CA ALA A 57 -4.61 -2.95 -6.51
C ALA A 57 -5.18 -1.53 -6.64
N ARG A 58 -4.76 -0.60 -5.78
CA ARG A 58 -5.15 0.82 -5.88
C ARG A 58 -4.50 1.51 -7.06
N ALA A 59 -3.23 1.22 -7.35
CA ALA A 59 -2.52 1.79 -8.47
C ALA A 59 -3.18 1.38 -9.81
N GLU A 60 -3.63 0.14 -9.93
CA GLU A 60 -4.38 -0.33 -11.10
C GLU A 60 -5.71 0.42 -11.24
N ALA A 61 -6.50 0.51 -10.16
CA ALA A 61 -7.77 1.24 -10.18
C ALA A 61 -7.60 2.74 -10.49
N ASP A 62 -6.55 3.37 -9.96
CA ASP A 62 -6.19 4.76 -10.27
C ASP A 62 -5.79 4.91 -11.74
N HIS A 63 -5.06 3.94 -12.32
CA HIS A 63 -4.68 3.96 -13.73
C HIS A 63 -5.91 3.90 -14.66
N GLU A 64 -6.86 3.00 -14.38
CA GLU A 64 -8.12 2.93 -15.12
C GLU A 64 -8.91 4.24 -14.99
N THR A 65 -8.99 4.78 -13.76
CA THR A 65 -9.68 6.04 -13.48
C THR A 65 -9.06 7.20 -14.24
N LEU A 66 -7.73 7.33 -14.23
CA LEU A 66 -7.00 8.37 -14.96
C LEU A 66 -7.24 8.26 -16.47
N THR A 67 -7.29 7.05 -17.00
CA THR A 67 -7.58 6.80 -18.42
C THR A 67 -9.01 7.24 -18.78
N ALA A 68 -9.99 6.92 -17.93
CA ALA A 68 -11.36 7.35 -18.12
C ALA A 68 -11.51 8.88 -18.06
N VAL A 69 -10.86 9.52 -17.08
CA VAL A 69 -10.83 10.99 -16.93
C VAL A 69 -10.16 11.65 -18.14
N HIS A 70 -9.07 11.07 -18.65
CA HIS A 70 -8.42 11.58 -19.85
C HIS A 70 -9.35 11.55 -21.07
N ARG A 71 -10.05 10.42 -21.29
CA ARG A 71 -11.02 10.31 -22.38
C ARG A 71 -12.14 11.35 -22.25
N LEU A 72 -12.71 11.50 -21.05
CA LEU A 72 -13.72 12.51 -20.77
C LEU A 72 -13.21 13.93 -21.10
N THR A 73 -11.96 14.23 -20.73
CA THR A 73 -11.34 15.52 -21.01
C THR A 73 -11.24 15.80 -22.50
N VAL A 74 -10.85 14.80 -23.30
CA VAL A 74 -10.80 14.90 -24.77
C VAL A 74 -12.19 15.14 -25.35
N GLU A 75 -13.20 14.41 -24.89
CA GLU A 75 -14.59 14.58 -25.35
C GLU A 75 -15.14 15.97 -25.02
N VAL A 76 -14.89 16.47 -23.80
CA VAL A 76 -15.28 17.82 -23.39
C VAL A 76 -14.56 18.88 -24.24
N HIS A 77 -13.28 18.67 -24.54
CA HIS A 77 -12.52 19.58 -25.39
C HIS A 77 -13.11 19.67 -26.81
N ALA A 78 -13.41 18.52 -27.43
CA ALA A 78 -14.04 18.46 -28.75
C ALA A 78 -15.41 19.16 -28.78
N ILE A 79 -16.23 18.98 -27.73
CA ILE A 79 -17.51 19.68 -27.60
C ILE A 79 -17.29 21.20 -27.51
N ASN A 80 -16.30 21.65 -26.74
CA ASN A 80 -15.99 23.07 -26.58
C ASN A 80 -15.55 23.71 -27.91
N GLU A 81 -14.73 23.02 -28.69
CA GLU A 81 -14.34 23.46 -30.04
C GLU A 81 -15.56 23.57 -30.97
N ALA A 82 -16.43 22.58 -30.97
CA ALA A 82 -17.66 22.60 -31.76
C ALA A 82 -18.59 23.75 -31.35
N GLN A 83 -18.77 23.99 -30.05
CA GLN A 83 -19.55 25.12 -29.54
C GLN A 83 -18.93 26.46 -29.97
N THR A 84 -17.61 26.58 -29.91
CA THR A 84 -16.89 27.79 -30.32
C THR A 84 -17.10 28.07 -31.82
N ALA A 85 -17.06 27.04 -32.66
CA ALA A 85 -17.33 27.17 -34.09
C ALA A 85 -18.77 27.63 -34.36
N ILE A 86 -19.77 27.00 -33.74
CA ILE A 86 -21.19 27.35 -33.87
C ILE A 86 -21.44 28.79 -33.42
N LEU A 87 -20.88 29.20 -32.27
CA LEU A 87 -21.01 30.56 -31.76
C LEU A 87 -20.39 31.59 -32.72
N GLY A 88 -19.25 31.26 -33.34
CA GLY A 88 -18.63 32.09 -34.37
C GLY A 88 -19.49 32.26 -35.62
N GLU A 89 -20.14 31.20 -36.08
CA GLU A 89 -21.08 31.26 -37.21
C GLU A 89 -22.32 32.11 -36.89
N LEU A 90 -22.91 31.91 -35.71
CA LEU A 90 -24.06 32.70 -35.26
C LEU A 90 -23.73 34.19 -35.13
N GLN A 91 -22.52 34.54 -34.64
CA GLN A 91 -22.07 35.93 -34.57
C GLN A 91 -21.94 36.55 -35.96
N ARG A 92 -21.40 35.81 -36.94
CA ARG A 92 -21.29 36.28 -38.33
C ARG A 92 -22.66 36.48 -38.97
N ALA A 93 -23.59 35.55 -38.75
CA ALA A 93 -24.96 35.66 -39.26
C ALA A 93 -25.73 36.84 -38.66
N ARG A 94 -25.46 37.21 -37.40
CA ARG A 94 -26.06 38.38 -36.74
C ARG A 94 -25.47 39.72 -37.20
N ALA A 95 -24.26 39.71 -37.76
CA ALA A 95 -23.57 40.92 -38.21
C ALA A 95 -23.90 41.32 -39.66
N GLN A 96 -24.67 40.50 -40.38
CA GLN A 96 -25.25 40.78 -41.70
C GLN A 96 -26.69 41.27 -41.56
#